data_AF-A0A1B6G7H5-F1
#
_entry.id   AF-A0A1B6G7H5-F1
#
_cell.length_a   1.000
_cell.length_b   1.000
_cell.length_c   1.000
_cell.angle_alpha   90.00
_cell.angle_beta   90.00
_cell.angle_gamma   90.00
#
_symmetry.space_group_name_H-M   'P 1'
#
loop_
_entity.id
_entity.type
_entity.pdbx_description
1 polymer ?
#
loop_
_entity_poly.entity_id
_entity_poly.type
_entity_poly.pdbx_seq_one_letter_code
_entity_poly.pdbx_strand_id
1 'polypeptide(L)'
;GNGGRVNWWTSELANLKKKVRAHFKRAKRSRNWDSYHNLLTKYNLAVRRAKRLSWKNFCNSLEGVKDTSRIYKVLAKDKSSSLGALEGPNGELVHNPQDILELMANTHFPGCVLQQ
;
A
#
# COMPACT_ATOMS: atom_id res chain seq x y z
N GLY A 1 15.75 -23.53 5.10
CA GLY A 1 14.48 -23.00 4.59
C GLY A 1 14.02 -21.88 5.49
N ASN A 2 14.06 -20.63 5.03
CA ASN A 2 13.78 -19.46 5.87
C ASN A 2 12.36 -18.97 5.57
N GLY A 3 11.39 -19.42 6.34
CA GLY A 3 10.01 -18.91 6.29
C GLY A 3 10.04 -17.42 6.59
N GLY A 4 9.85 -16.60 5.56
CA GLY A 4 10.14 -15.18 5.54
C GLY A 4 9.56 -14.43 6.74
N ARG A 5 10.44 -13.84 7.56
CA ARG A 5 10.05 -12.84 8.56
C ARG A 5 9.29 -11.74 7.85
N VAL A 6 8.07 -11.50 8.28
CA VAL A 6 7.22 -10.42 7.82
C VAL A 6 7.90 -9.09 8.16
N ASN A 7 8.49 -8.42 7.17
CA ASN A 7 9.33 -7.22 7.33
C ASN A 7 8.62 -6.03 7.98
N TRP A 8 7.28 -5.97 7.91
CA TRP A 8 6.48 -4.92 8.55
C TRP A 8 6.03 -5.25 9.98
N TRP A 9 6.32 -6.45 10.50
CA TRP A 9 5.87 -6.83 11.84
C TRP A 9 6.79 -6.28 12.94
N THR A 10 6.26 -5.42 13.81
CA THR A 10 7.03 -4.77 14.88
C THR A 10 6.67 -5.29 16.26
N SER A 11 7.55 -5.05 17.25
CA SER A 11 7.28 -5.31 18.67
C SER A 11 6.06 -4.54 19.18
N GLU A 12 5.83 -3.33 18.68
CA GLU A 12 4.64 -2.53 18.97
C GLU A 12 3.35 -3.24 18.51
N LEU A 13 3.32 -3.77 17.28
CA LEU A 13 2.18 -4.53 16.78
C LEU A 13 1.95 -5.80 17.59
N ALA A 14 3.02 -6.48 18.00
CA ALA A 14 2.91 -7.64 18.88
C ALA A 14 2.29 -7.26 20.24
N ASN A 15 2.68 -6.12 20.82
CA ASN A 15 2.13 -5.62 22.07
C ASN A 15 0.65 -5.23 21.92
N LEU A 16 0.30 -4.47 20.89
CA LEU A 16 -1.09 -4.09 20.59
C LEU A 16 -1.96 -5.33 20.37
N LYS A 17 -1.47 -6.33 19.62
CA LYS A 17 -2.18 -7.60 19.43
C LYS A 17 -2.44 -8.32 20.77
N LYS A 18 -1.47 -8.33 21.68
CA LYS A 18 -1.65 -8.89 23.04
C LYS A 18 -2.73 -8.13 23.81
N LYS A 19 -2.69 -6.79 23.80
CA LYS A 19 -3.69 -5.93 24.46
C LYS A 19 -5.09 -6.12 23.90
N VAL A 20 -5.25 -6.15 22.58
CA VAL A 20 -6.54 -6.42 21.92
C VAL A 20 -7.11 -7.77 22.35
N ARG A 21 -6.29 -8.83 22.38
CA ARG A 21 -6.74 -10.16 22.84
C ARG A 21 -7.16 -10.17 24.30
N ALA A 22 -6.45 -9.46 25.17
CA ALA A 22 -6.81 -9.34 26.59
C ALA A 22 -8.15 -8.61 26.77
N HIS A 23 -8.33 -7.48 26.08
CA HIS A 23 -9.57 -6.71 26.14
C HIS A 23 -10.76 -7.43 25.50
N PHE A 24 -10.53 -8.21 24.44
CA PHE A 24 -11.57 -9.09 23.89
C PHE A 24 -12.09 -10.09 24.93
N LYS A 25 -11.17 -10.76 25.65
CA LYS A 25 -11.54 -11.71 26.71
C LYS A 25 -12.32 -11.02 27.84
N ARG A 26 -11.90 -9.80 28.23
CA ARG A 26 -12.59 -9.00 29.25
C ARG A 26 -13.99 -8.61 28.79
N ALA A 27 -14.11 -8.06 27.59
CA ALA A 27 -15.38 -7.64 27.00
C ALA A 27 -16.39 -8.79 26.88
N LYS A 28 -15.93 -9.99 26.51
CA LYS A 28 -16.79 -11.19 26.47
C LYS A 28 -17.42 -11.51 27.84
N ARG A 29 -16.71 -11.25 28.94
CA ARG A 29 -17.18 -11.47 30.32
C ARG A 29 -18.06 -10.32 30.81
N SER A 30 -17.63 -9.07 30.61
CA SER A 30 -18.32 -7.88 31.13
C SER A 30 -19.42 -7.34 30.25
N ARG A 31 -19.56 -7.83 29.01
CA ARG A 31 -20.46 -7.32 27.95
C ARG A 31 -20.24 -5.84 27.57
N ASN A 32 -19.19 -5.21 28.09
CA ASN A 32 -18.72 -3.89 27.69
C ASN A 32 -17.62 -4.03 26.62
N TRP A 33 -17.86 -3.47 25.43
CA TRP A 33 -16.99 -3.61 24.26
C TRP A 33 -16.19 -2.37 23.90
N ASP A 34 -16.44 -1.22 24.54
CA ASP A 34 -15.90 0.09 24.12
C ASP A 34 -14.37 0.09 24.11
N SER A 35 -13.78 -0.39 25.20
CA SER A 35 -12.32 -0.48 25.34
C SER A 35 -11.71 -1.43 24.32
N TYR A 36 -12.40 -2.53 23.99
CA TYR A 36 -11.94 -3.47 22.97
C TYR A 36 -11.97 -2.84 21.58
N HIS A 37 -13.08 -2.18 21.20
CA HIS A 37 -13.21 -1.55 19.89
C HIS A 37 -12.19 -0.42 19.70
N ASN A 38 -11.96 0.42 20.70
CA ASN A 38 -10.94 1.47 20.64
C ASN A 38 -9.53 0.87 20.39
N LEU A 39 -9.15 -0.17 21.14
CA LEU A 39 -7.86 -0.85 20.95
C LEU A 39 -7.76 -1.56 19.60
N LEU A 40 -8.85 -2.18 19.13
CA LEU A 40 -8.89 -2.85 17.83
C LEU A 40 -8.68 -1.85 16.70
N THR A 41 -9.33 -0.68 16.77
CA THR A 41 -9.14 0.41 15.81
C THR A 41 -7.69 0.89 15.80
N LYS A 42 -7.09 1.13 16.97
CA LYS A 42 -5.67 1.51 17.09
C LYS A 42 -4.74 0.45 16.50
N TYR A 43 -4.96 -0.83 16.81
CA TYR A 43 -4.18 -1.93 16.25
C TYR A 43 -4.30 -2.00 14.73
N ASN A 44 -5.52 -1.92 14.17
CA ASN A 44 -5.73 -1.96 12.74
C ASN A 44 -5.06 -0.79 12.01
N LEU A 45 -5.13 0.42 12.60
CA LEU A 45 -4.43 1.58 12.06
C LEU A 45 -2.91 1.39 12.08
N ALA A 46 -2.36 0.89 13.18
CA ALA A 46 -0.93 0.60 13.30
C ALA A 46 -0.48 -0.45 12.27
N VAL A 47 -1.25 -1.52 12.06
CA VAL A 47 -0.96 -2.55 11.03
C VAL A 47 -0.92 -1.92 9.64
N ARG A 48 -1.93 -1.10 9.28
CA ARG A 48 -1.95 -0.41 7.98
C ARG A 48 -0.74 0.52 7.81
N ARG A 49 -0.37 1.26 8.87
CA ARG A 49 0.80 2.15 8.86
C ARG A 49 2.09 1.36 8.66
N ALA A 50 2.29 0.27 9.41
CA ALA A 50 3.51 -0.53 9.33
C ALA A 50 3.69 -1.17 7.95
N LYS A 51 2.61 -1.72 7.36
CA LYS A 51 2.63 -2.24 5.99
C LYS A 51 3.02 -1.17 4.97
N ARG A 52 2.37 0.01 5.02
CA ARG A 52 2.67 1.12 4.12
C ARG A 52 4.11 1.61 4.26
N LEU A 53 4.60 1.76 5.50
CA LEU A 53 5.96 2.21 5.75
C LEU A 53 6.98 1.18 5.28
N SER A 54 6.73 -0.11 5.51
CA SER A 54 7.61 -1.16 5.01
C SER A 54 7.66 -1.21 3.48
N TRP A 55 6.54 -0.97 2.80
CA TRP A 55 6.51 -0.86 1.34
C TRP A 55 7.28 0.37 0.86
N LYS A 56 7.04 1.53 1.49
CA LYS A 56 7.78 2.76 1.18
C LYS A 56 9.30 2.58 1.35
N ASN A 57 9.72 2.00 2.48
CA ASN A 57 11.13 1.75 2.75
C ASN A 57 11.73 0.74 1.76
N PHE A 58 10.97 -0.31 1.39
CA PHE A 58 11.38 -1.24 0.35
C PHE A 58 11.60 -0.51 -0.97
N CYS A 59 10.64 0.29 -1.45
CA CYS A 59 10.80 1.08 -2.68
C CYS A 59 11.99 2.03 -2.62
N ASN A 60 12.20 2.71 -1.49
CA ASN A 60 13.31 3.64 -1.29
C ASN A 60 14.68 2.94 -1.22
N SER A 61 14.73 1.66 -0.86
CA SER A 61 15.99 0.90 -0.81
C SER A 61 16.43 0.34 -2.16
N LEU A 62 15.61 0.47 -3.20
CA LEU A 62 15.96 -0.06 -4.53
C LEU A 62 16.86 0.93 -5.25
N GLU A 63 18.06 0.49 -5.56
CA GLU A 63 19.02 1.25 -6.35
C GLU A 63 19.37 0.47 -7.63
N GLY A 64 19.15 1.10 -8.79
CA GLY A 64 19.49 0.52 -10.08
C GLY A 64 18.43 -0.42 -10.68
N VAL A 65 18.70 -0.83 -11.92
CA VAL A 65 17.72 -1.46 -12.83
C VAL A 65 17.29 -2.87 -12.39
N LYS A 66 18.19 -3.64 -11.77
CA LYS A 66 17.89 -5.02 -11.34
C LYS A 66 16.82 -5.04 -10.24
N ASP A 67 16.86 -4.06 -9.35
CA ASP A 67 15.96 -3.97 -8.20
C ASP A 67 14.58 -3.42 -8.60
N THR A 68 14.53 -2.45 -9.51
CA THR A 68 13.27 -1.94 -10.07
C THR A 68 12.54 -2.98 -10.93
N SER A 69 13.26 -3.90 -11.60
CA SER A 69 12.65 -4.99 -12.38
C SER A 69 11.78 -5.93 -11.53
N ARG A 70 12.10 -6.09 -10.24
CA ARG A 70 11.32 -6.93 -9.31
C ARG A 70 9.99 -6.27 -8.96
N ILE A 71 9.98 -4.95 -8.77
CA ILE A 71 8.73 -4.18 -8.59
C ILE A 71 7.88 -4.29 -9.84
N TYR A 72 8.47 -4.04 -11.01
CA TYR A 72 7.73 -4.13 -12.28
C TYR A 72 7.02 -5.48 -12.43
N LYS A 73 7.69 -6.60 -12.11
CA LYS A 73 7.08 -7.94 -12.16
C LYS A 73 5.91 -8.13 -11.18
N VAL A 74 5.94 -7.47 -10.03
CA VAL A 74 4.82 -7.53 -9.06
C VAL A 74 3.66 -6.69 -9.56
N LEU A 75 3.93 -5.47 -10.04
CA LEU A 75 2.91 -4.56 -10.56
C LEU A 75 2.28 -5.08 -11.85
N ALA A 76 3.06 -5.61 -12.80
CA ALA A 76 2.57 -6.15 -14.07
C ALA A 76 1.68 -7.39 -13.91
N LYS A 77 1.72 -8.06 -12.75
CA LYS A 77 0.80 -9.18 -12.44
C LYS A 77 -0.56 -8.71 -11.96
N ASP A 78 -0.67 -7.46 -11.51
CA ASP A 78 -1.95 -6.88 -11.12
C ASP A 78 -2.72 -6.49 -12.39
N LYS A 79 -3.76 -7.27 -12.72
CA LYS A 79 -4.62 -7.04 -13.88
C LYS A 79 -5.81 -6.12 -13.56
N SER A 80 -5.88 -5.60 -12.34
CA SER A 80 -7.01 -4.77 -11.89
C SER A 80 -6.90 -3.30 -12.30
N SER A 81 -5.83 -2.90 -12.98
CA SER A 81 -5.63 -1.54 -13.47
C SER A 81 -6.51 -1.24 -14.69
N SER A 82 -7.81 -1.02 -14.46
CA SER A 82 -8.56 -0.11 -15.31
C SER A 82 -7.96 1.27 -15.09
N LEU A 83 -7.30 1.81 -16.11
CA LEU A 83 -6.97 3.23 -16.15
C LEU A 83 -8.32 3.97 -16.15
N GLY A 84 -8.62 4.65 -15.04
CA GLY A 84 -9.78 5.55 -14.95
C GLY A 84 -9.56 6.80 -15.79
N ALA A 85 -10.46 7.78 -15.69
CA ALA A 85 -10.25 9.06 -16.35
C ALA A 85 -9.20 9.91 -15.61
N LEU A 86 -8.36 10.63 -16.35
CA LEU A 86 -7.42 11.61 -15.79
C LEU A 86 -7.85 13.03 -16.19
N GLU A 87 -7.55 13.99 -15.33
CA GLU A 87 -7.70 15.41 -15.66
C GLU A 87 -6.43 15.90 -16.36
N GLY A 88 -6.62 16.45 -17.56
CA GLY A 88 -5.58 17.05 -18.37
C GLY A 88 -5.19 18.45 -17.87
N PRO A 89 -4.14 19.05 -18.44
CA PRO A 89 -3.59 20.33 -17.98
C PRO A 89 -4.56 21.51 -18.13
N ASN A 90 -5.60 21.40 -18.96
CA ASN A 90 -6.61 22.46 -19.13
C ASN A 90 -7.94 22.12 -18.43
N GLY A 91 -7.95 21.10 -17.55
CA GLY A 91 -9.14 20.67 -16.79
C GLY A 91 -10.06 19.71 -17.56
N GLU A 92 -9.67 19.26 -18.75
CA GLU A 92 -10.41 18.28 -19.54
C GLU A 92 -10.26 16.85 -18.99
N LEU A 93 -11.32 16.05 -19.05
CA LEU A 93 -11.24 14.64 -18.68
C LEU A 93 -10.79 13.78 -19.88
N VAL A 94 -9.67 13.10 -19.72
CA VAL A 94 -9.10 12.16 -20.69
C VAL A 94 -9.55 10.75 -20.32
N HIS A 95 -10.27 10.10 -21.24
CA HIS A 95 -10.86 8.77 -21.04
C HIS A 95 -10.22 7.68 -21.89
N ASN A 96 -9.60 8.05 -23.01
CA ASN A 96 -8.95 7.10 -23.90
C ASN A 96 -7.67 6.57 -23.26
N PRO A 97 -7.48 5.23 -23.13
CA PRO A 97 -6.29 4.66 -22.53
C PRO A 97 -4.97 5.13 -23.15
N GLN A 98 -4.94 5.34 -24.47
CA GLN A 98 -3.74 5.81 -25.16
C GLN A 98 -3.38 7.25 -24.75
N ASP A 99 -4.37 8.13 -24.75
CA ASP A 99 -4.18 9.54 -24.39
C ASP A 99 -3.85 9.68 -22.88
N ILE A 100 -4.43 8.82 -22.04
CA ILE A 100 -4.07 8.71 -20.62
C ILE A 100 -2.60 8.32 -20.46
N LEU A 101 -2.13 7.30 -21.20
CA LEU A 101 -0.74 6.87 -21.17
C LEU A 101 0.21 7.97 -21.65
N GLU A 102 -0.14 8.67 -22.73
CA GLU A 102 0.63 9.78 -23.27
C GLU A 102 0.71 10.95 -22.28
N LEU A 103 -0.42 11.33 -21.67
CA LEU A 103 -0.47 12.35 -20.63
C LEU A 103 0.43 11.98 -19.44
N MET A 104 0.36 10.72 -18.96
CA MET A 104 1.21 10.24 -17.87
C MET A 104 2.69 10.26 -18.24
N ALA A 105 3.05 9.81 -19.45
CA ALA A 105 4.42 9.78 -19.94
C ALA A 105 5.00 11.19 -20.04
N ASN A 106 4.27 12.12 -20.66
CA ASN A 106 4.70 13.52 -20.82
C ASN A 106 4.84 14.24 -19.47
N THR A 107 3.94 13.95 -18.52
CA THR A 107 3.94 14.61 -17.19
C THR A 107 5.08 14.13 -16.31
N HIS A 108 5.33 12.82 -16.26
CA HIS A 108 6.30 12.23 -15.34
C HIS A 108 7.69 12.01 -15.95
N PHE A 109 7.78 11.92 -17.28
CA PHE A 109 9.03 11.67 -18.02
C PHE A 109 9.14 12.62 -19.22
N PRO A 110 9.35 13.94 -19.02
CA PRO A 110 9.47 14.90 -20.11
C PRO A 110 10.53 14.47 -21.14
N GLY A 111 10.14 14.44 -22.43
CA GLY A 111 11.01 13.96 -23.52
C GLY A 111 10.94 12.46 -23.79
N CYS A 112 10.09 11.71 -23.09
CA CYS A 112 9.78 10.33 -23.42
C CYS A 112 8.97 10.27 -24.73
N VAL A 113 9.42 9.43 -25.67
CA VAL A 113 8.68 9.15 -26.91
C VAL A 113 8.04 7.78 -26.79
N LEU A 114 6.71 7.73 -26.74
CA LEU A 114 5.97 6.48 -26.81
C LEU A 114 6.06 5.95 -28.24
N GLN A 115 6.61 4.76 -28.43
CA GLN A 115 6.62 4.10 -29.74
C GLN A 115 5.22 3.58 -30.06
N GLN A 116 4.73 3.91 -31.25
CA GLN A 116 3.42 3.49 -31.79
C GLN A 116 3.45 2.04 -32.26
#